data_AF-A0AAV6CN05-F1
#
_entry.id   AF-A0AAV6CN05-F1
#
_cell.length_a   1.000
_cell.length_b   1.000
_cell.length_c   1.000
_cell.angle_alpha   90.00
_cell.angle_beta   90.00
_cell.angle_gamma   90.00
#
_symmetry.space_group_name_H-M   'P 1'
#
loop_
_entity.id
_entity.type
_entity.pdbx_description
1 polymer ?
#
loop_
_entity_poly.entity_id
_entity_poly.type
_entity_poly.pdbx_seq_one_letter_code
_entity_poly.pdbx_strand_id
1 'polypeptide(L)'
;GRESIKLVVDDFVANMAADPRVNGRFKGLDGARVAKLQTNLADQICDAAGGPCAYLGRDMKTTHTGMGITEAEWNATVEDLVKSLNKFKVGQKEQQELLSALGAMKKDIVGQ
;
A
#
# COMPACT_ATOMS: atom_id res chain seq x y z
N GLY A 1 10.98 -12.08 3.56
CA GLY A 1 9.86 -13.02 3.28
C GLY A 1 8.53 -12.35 3.63
N ARG A 2 7.38 -12.99 3.36
CA ARG A 2 6.04 -12.42 3.58
C ARG A 2 5.83 -11.88 5.01
N GLU A 3 6.39 -12.55 6.01
CA GLU A 3 6.31 -12.10 7.41
C GLU A 3 7.03 -10.76 7.64
N SER A 4 8.19 -10.54 7.01
CA SER A 4 8.90 -9.26 7.07
C SER A 4 8.10 -8.16 6.36
N ILE A 5 7.45 -8.49 5.24
CA ILE A 5 6.58 -7.56 4.50
C ILE A 5 5.38 -7.17 5.36
N LYS A 6 4.81 -8.11 6.13
CA LYS A 6 3.72 -7.81 7.06
C LYS A 6 4.10 -6.71 8.06
N LEU A 7 5.31 -6.72 8.62
CA LEU A 7 5.74 -5.67 9.55
C LEU A 7 5.82 -4.29 8.88
N VAL A 8 6.33 -4.24 7.64
CA VAL A 8 6.36 -3.01 6.83
C VAL A 8 4.94 -2.52 6.55
N VAL A 9 4.03 -3.42 6.19
CA VAL A 9 2.63 -3.10 5.88
C VAL A 9 1.86 -2.62 7.10
N ASP A 10 2.06 -3.25 8.26
CA ASP A 10 1.40 -2.86 9.49
C ASP A 10 1.79 -1.42 9.88
N ASP A 11 3.08 -1.08 9.76
CA ASP A 11 3.60 0.27 9.97
C ASP A 11 3.13 1.26 8.90
N PHE A 12 3.10 0.85 7.64
CA PHE A 12 2.63 1.67 6.53
C PHE A 12 1.15 2.06 6.71
N VAL A 13 0.30 1.11 7.08
CA VAL A 13 -1.11 1.38 7.37
C VAL A 13 -1.26 2.30 8.59
N ALA A 14 -0.39 2.15 9.60
CA ALA A 14 -0.38 3.08 10.74
C ALA A 14 0.04 4.50 10.32
N ASN A 15 1.03 4.65 9.43
CA ASN A 15 1.43 5.95 8.88
C ASN A 15 0.27 6.62 8.14
N MET A 16 -0.42 5.90 7.25
CA MET A 16 -1.59 6.43 6.54
C MET A 16 -2.74 6.80 7.48
N ALA A 17 -2.98 6.01 8.53
CA ALA A 17 -4.01 6.31 9.52
C ALA A 17 -3.67 7.57 10.35
N ALA A 18 -2.39 7.91 10.50
CA ALA A 18 -1.92 9.10 11.19
C ALA A 18 -1.78 10.33 10.28
N ASP A 19 -1.65 10.15 8.96
CA ASP A 19 -1.45 11.25 8.00
C ASP A 19 -2.78 11.98 7.69
N PRO A 20 -2.93 13.28 8.04
CA PRO A 20 -4.15 14.03 7.79
C PRO A 20 -4.51 14.18 6.30
N ARG A 21 -3.58 13.91 5.38
CA ARG A 21 -3.82 13.95 3.93
C ARG A 21 -4.61 12.75 3.43
N VAL A 22 -4.53 11.59 4.11
CA VAL A 22 -5.16 10.33 3.66
C VAL A 22 -5.97 9.61 4.74
N ASN A 23 -5.85 9.98 6.02
CA ASN A 23 -6.53 9.29 7.14
C ASN A 23 -8.06 9.28 7.03
N GLY A 24 -8.64 10.23 6.28
CA GLY A 24 -10.06 10.28 5.98
C GLY A 24 -10.58 8.99 5.35
N ARG A 25 -9.74 8.28 4.58
CA ARG A 25 -10.07 7.00 3.91
C ARG A 25 -10.23 5.83 4.88
N PHE A 26 -9.69 5.95 6.09
CA PHE A 26 -9.76 4.93 7.14
C PHE A 26 -10.93 5.16 8.10
N LYS A 27 -11.64 6.30 7.99
CA LYS A 27 -12.80 6.59 8.84
C LYS A 27 -13.87 5.54 8.65
N GLY A 28 -14.31 4.93 9.76
CA GLY A 28 -15.36 3.93 9.76
C GLY A 28 -14.92 2.52 9.34
N LEU A 29 -13.61 2.28 9.14
CA LEU A 29 -13.07 0.92 9.09
C LEU A 29 -12.96 0.36 10.51
N ASP A 30 -13.43 -0.86 10.70
CA ASP A 30 -13.20 -1.63 11.93
C ASP A 30 -11.90 -2.44 11.83
N GLY A 31 -11.50 -3.05 12.95
CA GLY A 31 -10.28 -3.85 13.01
C GLY A 31 -10.24 -5.01 12.02
N ALA A 32 -11.38 -5.63 11.71
CA ALA A 32 -11.44 -6.74 10.74
C ALA A 32 -11.17 -6.24 9.31
N ARG A 33 -11.74 -5.10 8.93
CA ARG A 33 -11.48 -4.46 7.62
C ARG A 33 -10.06 -3.95 7.50
N VAL A 34 -9.49 -3.40 8.57
CA VAL A 34 -8.06 -3.01 8.61
C VAL A 34 -7.16 -4.23 8.46
N ALA A 35 -7.42 -5.33 9.17
CA ALA A 35 -6.65 -6.56 9.07
C ALA A 35 -6.71 -7.18 7.65
N LYS A 36 -7.88 -7.10 7.00
CA LYS A 36 -8.05 -7.53 5.61
C LYS A 36 -7.25 -6.65 4.65
N LEU A 37 -7.28 -5.33 4.84
CA LEU A 37 -6.46 -4.39 4.06
C LEU A 37 -4.97 -4.71 4.20
N GLN A 38 -4.47 -4.88 5.42
CA GLN A 38 -3.07 -5.23 5.70
C GLN A 38 -2.69 -6.56 5.04
N THR A 39 -3.56 -7.57 5.11
CA THR A 39 -3.32 -8.86 4.45
C THR A 39 -3.20 -8.70 2.94
N ASN A 40 -4.15 -8.01 2.31
CA ASN A 40 -4.15 -7.75 0.88
C ASN A 40 -2.92 -6.95 0.43
N LEU A 41 -2.52 -5.92 1.20
CA LEU A 41 -1.33 -5.13 0.91
C LEU A 41 -0.05 -5.96 1.02
N ALA A 42 0.05 -6.85 2.02
CA ALA A 42 1.20 -7.73 2.17
C ALA A 42 1.32 -8.71 1.00
N ASP A 43 0.21 -9.28 0.55
CA ASP A 43 0.19 -10.16 -0.62
C ASP A 43 0.54 -9.39 -1.90
N GLN A 44 -0.04 -8.20 -2.10
CA GLN A 44 0.24 -7.34 -3.26
C GLN A 44 1.72 -6.93 -3.34
N ILE A 45 2.33 -6.53 -2.22
CA ILE A 45 3.73 -6.13 -2.16
C ILE A 45 4.65 -7.34 -2.35
N CYS A 46 4.31 -8.48 -1.74
CA CYS A 46 5.10 -9.70 -1.90
C CYS A 46 5.11 -10.18 -3.36
N ASP A 47 3.95 -10.19 -4.02
CA ASP A 47 3.80 -10.56 -5.43
C ASP A 47 4.54 -9.55 -6.34
N ALA A 48 4.33 -8.25 -6.12
CA ALA A 48 5.00 -7.19 -6.88
C ALA A 48 6.54 -7.19 -6.73
N ALA A 49 7.05 -7.67 -5.60
CA ALA A 49 8.49 -7.84 -5.36
C ALA A 49 9.05 -9.16 -5.93
N GLY A 50 8.26 -9.94 -6.68
CA GLY A 50 8.65 -11.24 -7.23
C GLY A 50 8.77 -12.35 -6.18
N GLY A 51 8.16 -12.16 -5.01
CA GLY A 51 8.09 -13.14 -3.94
C GLY A 51 7.13 -14.30 -4.26
N PRO A 52 7.09 -15.35 -3.43
CA PRO A 52 6.27 -16.53 -3.66
C PRO A 52 4.77 -16.34 -3.36
N CYS A 53 4.32 -15.11 -3.09
CA CYS A 53 2.92 -14.82 -2.77
C CYS A 53 2.14 -14.54 -4.06
N ALA A 54 0.83 -14.75 -4.01
CA ALA A 54 -0.08 -14.35 -5.08
C ALA A 54 -1.10 -13.36 -4.53
N TYR A 55 -1.26 -12.21 -5.18
CA TYR A 55 -2.37 -11.32 -4.88
C TYR A 55 -3.66 -11.85 -5.50
N LEU A 56 -4.60 -12.27 -4.66
CA LEU A 56 -5.91 -12.81 -5.07
C LEU A 56 -7.06 -11.84 -4.80
N GLY A 57 -6.74 -10.57 -4.55
CA GLY A 57 -7.74 -9.53 -4.34
C GLY A 57 -8.38 -9.05 -5.65
N ARG A 58 -9.28 -8.07 -5.53
CA ARG A 58 -9.86 -7.38 -6.69
C ARG A 58 -8.78 -6.57 -7.41
N ASP A 59 -8.89 -6.41 -8.71
CA ASP A 59 -7.96 -5.58 -9.47
C ASP A 59 -7.98 -4.12 -8.98
N MET A 60 -6.91 -3.39 -9.26
CA MET A 60 -6.72 -2.02 -8.75
C MET A 60 -7.82 -1.07 -9.23
N LYS A 61 -8.27 -1.20 -10.48
CA LYS A 61 -9.33 -0.35 -11.03
C LYS A 61 -10.66 -0.60 -10.32
N THR A 62 -11.12 -1.85 -10.28
CA THR A 62 -12.37 -2.21 -9.61
C THR A 62 -12.33 -1.89 -8.12
N THR A 63 -11.17 -2.02 -7.47
CA THR A 63 -11.01 -1.71 -6.04
C THR A 63 -11.18 -0.22 -5.76
N HIS A 64 -10.65 0.65 -6.62
CA HIS A 64 -10.56 2.09 -6.35
C HIS A 64 -11.58 2.94 -7.12
N THR A 65 -12.35 2.35 -8.04
CA THR A 65 -13.42 3.04 -8.79
C THR A 65 -14.39 3.75 -7.83
N GLY A 66 -14.67 5.03 -8.12
CA GLY A 66 -15.60 5.83 -7.33
C GLY A 66 -15.05 6.31 -5.98
N MET A 67 -13.79 6.01 -5.66
CA MET A 67 -13.13 6.60 -4.49
C MET A 67 -12.65 8.03 -4.76
N GLY A 68 -12.45 8.42 -6.03
CA GLY A 68 -11.95 9.75 -6.38
C GLY A 68 -10.60 10.04 -5.74
N ILE A 69 -9.68 9.07 -5.79
CA ILE A 69 -8.32 9.24 -5.25
C ILE A 69 -7.57 10.26 -6.10
N THR A 70 -7.08 11.29 -5.43
CA THR A 70 -6.33 12.38 -6.06
C THR A 70 -4.85 12.04 -6.20
N GLU A 71 -4.16 12.79 -7.07
CA GLU A 71 -2.71 12.68 -7.19
C GLU A 71 -1.98 13.06 -5.88
N ALA A 72 -2.53 14.01 -5.13
CA ALA A 72 -1.98 14.40 -3.82
C ALA A 72 -2.09 13.27 -2.80
N GLU A 73 -3.23 12.58 -2.73
CA GLU A 73 -3.41 11.41 -1.85
C GLU A 73 -2.51 10.24 -2.25
N TRP A 74 -2.35 10.01 -3.57
CA TRP A 74 -1.42 9.01 -4.08
C TRP A 74 0.01 9.31 -3.63
N ASN A 75 0.48 10.54 -3.80
CA ASN A 75 1.83 10.94 -3.42
C ASN A 75 2.04 10.80 -1.90
N ALA A 76 1.07 11.23 -1.09
CA ALA A 76 1.12 11.05 0.37
C ALA A 76 1.20 9.56 0.76
N THR A 77 0.42 8.71 0.09
CA THR A 77 0.47 7.25 0.29
C THR A 77 1.84 6.67 -0.04
N VAL A 78 2.46 7.10 -1.14
CA VAL A 78 3.82 6.67 -1.52
C VAL A 78 4.85 7.14 -0.48
N GLU A 79 4.74 8.38 -0.01
CA GLU A 79 5.61 8.90 1.06
C GLU A 79 5.50 8.07 2.35
N ASP A 80 4.29 7.69 2.75
CA ASP A 80 4.06 6.86 3.93
C ASP A 80 4.64 5.45 3.79
N LEU A 81 4.58 4.86 2.59
CA LEU A 81 5.24 3.59 2.30
C LEU A 81 6.77 3.74 2.41
N VAL A 82 7.34 4.79 1.82
CA VAL A 82 8.78 5.07 1.88
C VAL A 82 9.25 5.27 3.32
N LYS A 83 8.46 5.95 4.18
CA LYS A 83 8.76 6.07 5.62
C LYS A 83 8.91 4.70 6.27
N SER A 84 7.99 3.77 6.01
CA SER A 84 8.06 2.41 6.54
C SER A 84 9.26 1.64 6.00
N LEU A 85 9.49 1.66 4.68
CA LEU A 85 10.65 1.00 4.07
C LEU A 85 11.99 1.47 4.67
N ASN A 86 12.12 2.78 4.90
CA ASN A 86 13.28 3.37 5.56
C ASN A 86 13.41 2.96 7.02
N LYS A 87 12.30 2.96 7.79
CA LYS A 87 12.29 2.51 9.19
C LYS A 87 12.78 1.06 9.32
N PHE A 88 12.37 0.19 8.41
CA PHE A 88 12.79 -1.21 8.38
C PHE A 88 14.12 -1.45 7.64
N LYS A 89 14.81 -0.38 7.22
CA LYS A 89 16.12 -0.43 6.56
C LYS A 89 16.13 -1.31 5.31
N VAL A 90 15.05 -1.29 4.54
CA VAL A 90 14.98 -1.97 3.24
C VAL A 90 16.01 -1.31 2.31
N GLY A 91 16.81 -2.13 1.61
CA GLY A 91 17.86 -1.63 0.71
C GLY A 91 17.29 -0.77 -0.41
N GLN A 92 18.08 0.21 -0.88
CA GLN A 92 17.62 1.18 -1.87
C GLN A 92 17.18 0.53 -3.18
N LYS A 93 17.86 -0.56 -3.59
CA LYS A 93 17.51 -1.30 -4.81
C LYS A 93 16.12 -1.91 -4.68
N GLU A 94 15.86 -2.60 -3.56
CA GLU A 94 14.58 -3.24 -3.28
C GLU A 94 13.46 -2.21 -3.16
N GLN A 95 13.73 -1.04 -2.56
CA GLN A 95 12.77 0.06 -2.53
C GLN A 95 12.42 0.55 -3.94
N GLN A 96 13.42 0.78 -4.80
CA GLN A 96 13.20 1.27 -6.17
C GLN A 96 12.42 0.26 -7.03
N GLU A 97 12.74 -1.02 -6.91
CA GLU A 97 12.03 -2.10 -7.61
C GLU A 97 10.57 -2.14 -7.19
N LEU A 98 10.30 -2.13 -5.87
CA LEU A 98 8.94 -2.13 -5.34
C LEU A 98 8.15 -0.87 -5.75
N LEU A 99 8.75 0.31 -5.61
CA LEU A 99 8.09 1.58 -5.97
C LEU A 99 7.80 1.66 -7.46
N SER A 100 8.66 1.09 -8.31
CA SER A 100 8.41 1.02 -9.76
C SER A 100 7.25 0.09 -10.07
N ALA A 101 7.19 -1.09 -9.44
CA ALA A 101 6.11 -2.06 -9.63
C ALA A 101 4.75 -1.50 -9.17
N LEU A 102 4.69 -0.86 -7.99
CA LEU A 102 3.48 -0.22 -7.49
C LEU A 102 3.13 1.05 -8.27
N GLY A 103 4.14 1.81 -8.72
CA GLY A 103 3.96 3.02 -9.52
C GLY A 103 3.19 2.78 -10.82
N ALA A 104 3.38 1.62 -11.45
CA ALA A 104 2.64 1.22 -12.65
C ALA A 104 1.12 1.09 -12.41
N MET A 105 0.69 0.86 -11.16
CA MET A 105 -0.72 0.74 -10.80
C MET A 105 -1.43 2.09 -10.66
N LYS A 106 -0.69 3.22 -10.59
CA LYS A 106 -1.25 4.56 -10.40
C LYS A 106 -2.38 4.88 -11.38
N LYS A 107 -2.22 4.47 -12.66
CA LYS A 107 -3.20 4.71 -13.72
C LYS A 107 -4.56 4.03 -13.50
N ASP A 108 -4.57 2.97 -12.69
CA ASP A 108 -5.76 2.18 -12.34
C ASP A 108 -6.31 2.58 -10.96
N ILE A 109 -5.77 3.63 -10.33
CA ILE A 109 -6.14 4.05 -8.97
C ILE A 109 -6.54 5.53 -8.95
N VAL A 110 -5.67 6.39 -9.49
CA VAL A 110 -5.88 7.84 -9.49
C VAL A 110 -6.96 8.19 -10.51
N GLY A 111 -7.94 8.98 -10.07
CA GLY A 111 -9.02 9.48 -10.93
C GLY A 111 -10.00 8.42 -11.43
N GLN A 112 -10.03 7.22 -10.84
CA GLN A 112 -11.04 6.18 -11.13
C GLN A 112 -12.36 6.41 -10.36
#